data_AF-A0A9E5LIV0-F1
#
_entry.id   AF-A0A9E5LIV0-F1
#
_cell.length_a   1.000
_cell.length_b   1.000
_cell.length_c   1.000
_cell.angle_alpha   90.00
_cell.angle_beta   90.00
_cell.angle_gamma   90.00
#
_symmetry.space_group_name_H-M   'P 1'
#
loop_
_entity.id
_entity.type
_entity.pdbx_description
1 polymer ?
#
loop_
_entity_poly.entity_id
_entity_poly.type
_entity_poly.pdbx_seq_one_letter_code
_entity_poly.pdbx_strand_id
1 'polypeptide(L)'
;MKLQENMMTFTVFAAVVYGLWFYLAPASYFSLMMMPADLVNAVAINQLQNTGIGLFVLAYLFNALRKGTSDSNRSEMMQHHAVGWGTWGVL
;
A
#
# COMPACT_ATOMS: atom_id res chain seq x y z
N MET A 1 3.58 -10.57 -19.75
CA MET A 1 4.07 -9.21 -20.01
C MET A 1 3.04 -8.14 -19.65
N LYS A 2 1.93 -7.99 -20.38
CA LYS A 2 0.93 -6.93 -20.11
C LYS A 2 0.23 -7.03 -18.74
N LEU A 3 -0.03 -8.24 -18.25
CA LEU A 3 -0.60 -8.46 -16.92
C LEU A 3 0.30 -7.91 -15.80
N GLN A 4 1.61 -8.13 -15.87
CA GLN A 4 2.56 -7.68 -14.85
C GLN A 4 2.67 -6.15 -14.83
N GLU A 5 2.72 -5.50 -16.00
CA GLU A 5 2.69 -4.04 -16.12
C GLU A 5 1.40 -3.44 -15.54
N ASN A 6 0.25 -4.07 -15.81
CA ASN A 6 -1.03 -3.68 -15.24
C ASN A 6 -1.04 -3.84 -13.72
N MET A 7 -0.49 -4.95 -13.20
CA MET A 7 -0.40 -5.20 -11.76
C MET A 7 0.48 -4.16 -11.06
N MET A 8 1.65 -3.83 -11.61
CA MET A 8 2.55 -2.80 -11.05
C MET A 8 1.91 -1.40 -11.07
N THR A 9 1.07 -1.11 -12.05
CA THR A 9 0.32 0.16 -12.12
C THR A 9 -0.81 0.18 -11.11
N PHE A 10 -1.55 -0.93 -11.01
CA PHE A 10 -2.66 -1.08 -10.08
C PHE A 10 -2.23 -0.91 -8.63
N THR A 11 -1.08 -1.44 -8.25
CA THR A 11 -0.58 -1.33 -6.88
C THR A 11 -0.12 0.06 -6.50
N VAL A 12 0.45 0.84 -7.44
CA VAL A 12 0.69 2.28 -7.20
C VAL A 12 -0.64 2.98 -6.93
N PHE A 13 -1.67 2.70 -7.75
CA PHE A 13 -3.00 3.28 -7.57
C PHE A 13 -3.63 2.88 -6.23
N ALA A 14 -3.59 1.59 -5.88
CA ALA A 14 -4.12 1.07 -4.62
C ALA A 14 -3.41 1.72 -3.42
N ALA A 15 -2.08 1.81 -3.44
CA ALA A 15 -1.31 2.45 -2.37
C ALA A 15 -1.71 3.93 -2.18
N VAL A 16 -1.98 4.66 -3.27
CA VAL A 16 -2.47 6.05 -3.17
C VAL A 16 -3.88 6.11 -2.58
N VAL A 17 -4.81 5.27 -3.06
CA VAL A 17 -6.21 5.28 -2.59
C VAL A 17 -6.31 4.88 -1.12
N TYR A 18 -5.72 3.75 -0.74
CA TYR A 18 -5.70 3.28 0.64
C TYR A 18 -4.88 4.23 1.53
N GLY A 19 -3.77 4.79 1.02
CA GLY A 19 -2.98 5.79 1.74
C GLY A 19 -3.80 7.03 2.11
N LEU A 20 -4.54 7.58 1.16
CA LEU A 20 -5.46 8.72 1.39
C LEU A 20 -6.55 8.35 2.39
N TRP A 21 -7.14 7.18 2.23
CA TRP A 21 -8.22 6.74 3.10
C TRP A 21 -7.77 6.55 4.55
N PHE A 22 -6.64 5.86 4.74
CA PHE A 22 -6.06 5.60 6.06
C PHE A 22 -5.60 6.87 6.76
N TYR A 23 -5.09 7.84 6.00
CA TYR A 23 -4.66 9.11 6.56
C TYR A 23 -5.83 10.06 6.90
N LEU A 24 -6.80 10.20 5.99
CA LEU A 24 -7.87 11.20 6.11
C LEU A 24 -9.10 10.70 6.86
N ALA A 25 -9.42 9.42 6.79
CA ALA A 25 -10.61 8.85 7.43
C ALA A 25 -10.33 7.49 8.12
N PRO A 26 -9.31 7.39 9.00
CA PRO A 26 -8.91 6.14 9.66
C PRO A 26 -10.06 5.47 10.44
N ALA A 27 -10.89 6.23 11.13
CA ALA A 27 -12.03 5.69 11.88
C ALA A 27 -13.06 4.97 10.98
N SER A 28 -13.26 5.46 9.75
CA SER A 28 -14.17 4.82 8.79
C SER A 28 -13.65 3.46 8.30
N TYR A 29 -12.33 3.29 8.21
CA TYR A 29 -11.73 2.00 7.90
C TYR A 29 -11.91 1.00 9.06
N PHE A 30 -11.65 1.43 10.30
CA PHE A 30 -11.90 0.57 11.47
C PHE A 30 -13.38 0.18 11.59
N SER A 31 -14.30 1.09 11.28
CA SER A 31 -15.73 0.78 11.21
C SER A 31 -16.05 -0.24 10.13
N LEU A 32 -15.45 -0.16 8.94
CA LEU A 32 -15.62 -1.18 7.90
C LEU A 32 -15.11 -2.55 8.37
N MET A 33 -14.00 -2.56 9.11
CA MET A 33 -13.43 -3.79 9.69
C MET A 33 -14.20 -4.30 10.92
N MET A 34 -15.35 -3.70 11.24
CA MET A 34 -16.19 -4.07 12.39
C MET A 34 -15.39 -4.05 13.71
N MET A 35 -14.38 -3.17 13.80
CA MET A 35 -13.54 -3.09 14.99
C MET A 35 -14.36 -2.50 16.15
N PRO A 36 -14.33 -3.12 17.35
CA PRO A 36 -15.00 -2.60 18.54
C PRO A 36 -14.58 -1.16 18.85
N ALA A 37 -15.54 -0.29 19.15
CA ALA A 37 -15.30 1.15 19.33
C ALA A 37 -14.36 1.46 20.51
N ASP A 38 -14.30 0.59 21.51
CA ASP A 38 -13.39 0.67 22.66
C ASP A 38 -11.91 0.43 22.27
N LEU A 39 -11.65 -0.26 21.16
CA LEU A 39 -10.31 -0.49 20.64
C LEU A 39 -9.86 0.60 19.65
N VAL A 40 -10.79 1.39 19.11
CA VAL A 40 -10.50 2.53 18.22
C VAL A 40 -10.13 3.76 19.04
N ASN A 41 -8.92 3.74 19.58
CA ASN A 41 -8.34 4.84 20.36
C ASN A 41 -7.33 5.67 19.55
N ALA A 42 -6.80 6.74 20.16
CA ALA A 42 -5.85 7.63 19.49
C ALA A 42 -4.59 6.92 18.99
N VAL A 43 -4.13 5.87 19.68
CA VAL A 43 -2.96 5.09 19.23
C VAL A 43 -3.29 4.33 17.96
N ALA A 44 -4.42 3.61 17.93
CA ALA A 44 -4.87 2.88 16.75
C ALA A 44 -5.07 3.80 15.53
N ILE A 45 -5.67 4.98 15.75
CA ILE A 45 -5.85 6.00 14.72
C ILE A 45 -4.49 6.48 14.19
N ASN A 46 -3.57 6.88 15.07
CA ASN A 46 -2.25 7.37 14.67
C ASN A 46 -1.43 6.29 13.93
N GLN A 47 -1.53 5.03 14.35
CA GLN A 47 -0.90 3.91 13.64
C GLN A 47 -1.42 3.81 12.21
N LEU A 48 -2.75 3.80 12.02
CA LEU A 48 -3.34 3.73 10.70
C LEU A 48 -3.00 4.95 9.82
N GLN A 49 -2.87 6.14 10.41
CA GLN A 49 -2.43 7.32 9.67
C GLN A 49 -0.95 7.23 9.24
N ASN A 50 -0.07 6.75 10.12
CA ASN A 50 1.34 6.50 9.78
C ASN A 50 1.48 5.45 8.68
N THR A 51 0.66 4.42 8.76
CA THR A 51 0.45 3.42 7.72
C THR A 51 0.05 4.08 6.39
N GLY A 52 -0.90 5.02 6.40
CA GLY A 52 -1.29 5.79 5.21
C GLY A 52 -0.12 6.58 4.60
N ILE A 53 0.71 7.20 5.42
CA ILE A 53 1.95 7.87 4.98
C ILE A 53 2.92 6.86 4.36
N GLY A 54 3.11 5.69 4.99
CA GLY A 54 3.95 4.61 4.47
C GLY A 54 3.51 4.13 3.10
N LEU A 55 2.20 4.04 2.85
CA LEU A 55 1.66 3.70 1.53
C LEU A 55 2.00 4.75 0.47
N PHE A 56 2.05 6.04 0.81
CA PHE A 56 2.52 7.07 -0.14
C PHE A 56 4.00 6.93 -0.48
N VAL A 57 4.85 6.58 0.51
CA VAL A 57 6.27 6.28 0.26
C VAL A 57 6.40 5.09 -0.70
N LEU A 58 5.63 4.02 -0.49
CA LEU A 58 5.63 2.86 -1.38
C LEU A 58 5.07 3.19 -2.77
N ALA A 59 4.02 4.00 -2.86
CA ALA A 59 3.47 4.44 -4.14
C ALA A 59 4.54 5.20 -4.95
N TYR A 60 5.29 6.10 -4.30
CA TYR A 60 6.40 6.79 -4.93
C TYR A 60 7.50 5.82 -5.38
N LEU A 61 7.94 4.92 -4.49
CA LEU A 61 9.00 3.95 -4.76
C LEU A 61 8.63 3.04 -5.94
N PHE A 62 7.44 2.44 -5.94
CA PHE A 62 6.97 1.58 -7.02
C PHE A 62 6.74 2.33 -8.32
N ASN A 63 6.28 3.58 -8.27
CA ASN A 63 6.17 4.42 -9.46
C ASN A 63 7.54 4.82 -10.03
N ALA A 64 8.58 4.93 -9.20
CA ALA A 64 9.94 5.14 -9.67
C ALA A 64 10.50 3.85 -10.29
N LEU A 65 10.39 2.72 -9.59
CA LEU A 65 10.91 1.41 -10.04
C LEU A 65 10.27 0.94 -11.35
N ARG A 66 8.97 1.16 -11.54
CA ARG A 66 8.29 0.76 -12.79
C ARG A 66 8.86 1.47 -14.03
N LYS A 67 9.42 2.67 -13.88
CA LYS A 67 10.02 3.42 -15.01
C LYS A 67 11.34 2.80 -15.47
N GLY A 68 12.03 2.07 -14.60
CA GLY A 68 13.27 1.34 -14.91
C GLY A 68 13.05 -0.15 -15.25
N THR A 69 11.80 -0.59 -15.35
CA THR A 69 11.48 -1.99 -15.61
C THR A 69 11.52 -2.28 -17.12
N SER A 70 12.45 -3.15 -17.53
CA SER A 70 12.57 -3.70 -18.88
C SER A 70 12.09 -5.15 -18.89
N ASP A 71 11.98 -5.77 -20.07
CA ASP A 71 11.63 -7.19 -20.16
C ASP A 71 12.68 -8.11 -19.49
N SER A 72 13.94 -7.66 -19.37
CA SER A 72 15.04 -8.45 -18.77
C SER A 72 15.01 -8.49 -17.24
N ASN A 73 14.45 -7.48 -16.56
CA ASN A 73 14.43 -7.39 -15.09
C ASN A 73 13.01 -7.47 -14.49
N ARG A 74 11.98 -7.62 -15.32
CA ARG A 74 10.56 -7.59 -14.92
C ARG A 74 10.19 -8.60 -13.84
N SER A 75 10.70 -9.83 -13.95
CA SER A 75 10.40 -10.89 -12.98
C SER A 75 10.93 -10.56 -11.59
N GLU A 76 12.17 -10.04 -11.52
CA GLU A 76 12.81 -9.63 -10.27
C GLU A 76 12.10 -8.41 -9.66
N MET A 77 11.73 -7.43 -10.49
CA MET A 77 10.91 -6.29 -10.04
C MET A 77 9.56 -6.73 -9.49
N MET A 78 8.91 -7.73 -10.09
CA MET A 78 7.67 -8.30 -9.57
C MET A 78 7.87 -9.02 -8.23
N GLN A 79 9.00 -9.68 -8.01
CA GLN A 79 9.34 -10.29 -6.72
C GLN A 79 9.56 -9.24 -5.65
N HIS A 80 10.34 -8.19 -5.92
CA HIS A 80 10.50 -7.06 -4.97
C HIS A 80 9.17 -6.39 -4.66
N HIS A 81 8.32 -6.27 -5.66
CA HIS A 81 6.99 -5.73 -5.50
C HIS A 81 6.11 -6.61 -4.60
N ALA A 82 6.08 -7.93 -4.84
CA ALA A 82 5.36 -8.89 -4.02
C ALA A 82 5.91 -8.97 -2.58
N VAL A 83 7.23 -8.94 -2.40
CA VAL A 83 7.88 -8.91 -1.07
C VAL A 83 7.54 -7.62 -0.34
N GLY A 84 7.55 -6.46 -1.01
CA GLY A 84 7.14 -5.20 -0.42
C GLY A 84 5.73 -5.23 0.14
N TRP A 85 4.79 -5.88 -0.55
CA TRP A 85 3.43 -6.11 -0.05
C TRP A 85 3.36 -7.20 1.03
N GLY A 86 4.13 -8.28 0.90
CA GLY A 86 4.18 -9.36 1.89
C GLY A 86 4.65 -8.88 3.26
N THR A 87 5.68 -8.02 3.30
CA THR A 87 6.13 -7.37 4.54
C THR A 87 5.03 -6.50 5.14
N TRP A 88 4.16 -5.91 4.31
CA TRP A 88 3.06 -5.08 4.74
C TRP A 88 1.84 -5.88 5.25
N GLY A 89 1.57 -7.07 4.69
CA GLY A 89 0.49 -7.93 5.16
C GLY A 89 0.80 -8.70 6.46
N VAL A 90 2.07 -8.66 6.92
CA VAL A 90 2.55 -9.35 8.13
C VAL A 90 2.83 -8.37 9.28
N LEU A 91 3.02 -7.07 8.97
CA LEU A 91 3.16 -5.99 9.96
C LEU A 91 1.80 -5.42 10.35
#